data_AF-A0A7Y7BBL1-F1
#
_entry.id   AF-A0A7Y7BBL1-F1
#
_cell.length_a   1.000
_cell.length_b   1.000
_cell.length_c   1.000
_cell.angle_alpha   90.00
_cell.angle_beta   90.00
_cell.angle_gamma   90.00
#
_symmetry.space_group_name_H-M   'P 1'
#
loop_
_entity.id
_entity.type
_entity.pdbx_description
1 polymer ?
#
loop_
_entity_poly.entity_id
_entity_poly.type
_entity_poly.pdbx_seq_one_letter_code
_entity_poly.pdbx_strand_id
1 'polypeptide(L)'
;MQGSLQGIISRLESVLTDRDAAVKAAMSDFQADGVSDQYHDKELRWQRAAHEVRQIINLLRTTMEKNDGTAQSTLAKAKAAVDGIG
;
A
#
# COMPACT_ATOMS: atom_id res chain seq x y z
N MET A 1 -10.10 -1.47 14.89
CA MET A 1 -10.10 -1.75 13.44
C MET A 1 -9.18 -0.81 12.65
N GLN A 2 -9.03 0.47 13.03
CA GLN A 2 -8.17 1.42 12.30
C GLN A 2 -6.66 1.08 12.40
N GLY A 3 -6.17 0.78 13.61
CA GLY A 3 -4.76 0.39 13.82
C GLY A 3 -4.37 -0.94 13.17
N SER A 4 -5.31 -1.89 13.02
CA SER A 4 -5.04 -3.16 12.35
C SER A 4 -4.88 -2.99 10.83
N LEU A 5 -5.66 -2.10 10.21
CA LEU A 5 -5.56 -1.86 8.76
C LEU A 5 -4.29 -1.08 8.40
N GLN A 6 -3.93 -0.07 9.20
CA GLN A 6 -2.67 0.65 9.01
C GLN A 6 -1.46 -0.30 9.13
N GLY A 7 -1.49 -1.22 10.10
CA GLY A 7 -0.46 -2.24 10.25
C GLY A 7 -0.36 -3.20 9.05
N ILE A 8 -1.50 -3.60 8.47
CA ILE A 8 -1.52 -4.43 7.26
C ILE A 8 -0.93 -3.67 6.06
N ILE A 9 -1.26 -2.39 5.90
CA ILE A 9 -0.71 -1.54 4.84
C ILE A 9 0.81 -1.43 4.96
N SER A 10 1.33 -1.11 6.14
CA SER A 10 2.78 -1.01 6.36
C SER A 10 3.51 -2.34 6.13
N ARG A 11 2.89 -3.47 6.52
CA ARG A 11 3.44 -4.81 6.24
C ARG A 11 3.51 -5.08 4.74
N LEU A 12 2.47 -4.71 3.99
CA LEU A 12 2.43 -4.84 2.53
C LEU A 12 3.50 -3.98 1.85
N GLU A 13 3.65 -2.72 2.26
CA GLU A 13 4.70 -1.83 1.75
C GLU A 13 6.12 -2.38 2.01
N SER A 14 6.36 -2.91 3.20
CA SER A 14 7.64 -3.56 3.56
C SER A 14 7.93 -4.77 2.67
N VAL A 15 6.97 -5.70 2.55
CA VAL A 15 7.14 -6.92 1.75
C VAL A 15 7.39 -6.60 0.28
N LEU A 16 6.72 -5.58 -0.27
CA LEU A 16 6.98 -5.12 -1.63
C LEU A 16 8.41 -4.59 -1.80
N THR A 17 8.89 -3.82 -0.83
CA THR A 17 10.23 -3.20 -0.86
C THR A 17 11.33 -4.25 -0.72
N ASP A 18 11.18 -5.16 0.26
CA ASP A 18 12.13 -6.25 0.51
C ASP A 18 12.28 -7.15 -0.71
N ARG A 19 11.16 -7.43 -1.39
CA ARG A 19 11.17 -8.28 -2.57
C ARG A 19 11.73 -7.58 -3.81
N ASP A 20 11.50 -6.28 -4.00
CA ASP A 20 12.15 -5.50 -5.07
C ASP A 20 13.68 -5.52 -4.93
N ALA A 21 14.19 -5.38 -3.70
CA ALA A 21 15.62 -5.48 -3.41
C ALA A 21 16.16 -6.90 -3.69
N ALA A 22 15.45 -7.94 -3.25
CA ALA A 22 15.84 -9.33 -3.48
C ALA A 22 15.88 -9.70 -4.97
N VAL A 23 14.91 -9.21 -5.75
CA VAL A 23 14.89 -9.37 -7.20
C VAL A 23 16.08 -8.68 -7.85
N LYS A 24 16.37 -7.42 -7.49
CA LYS A 24 17.51 -6.69 -8.07
C LYS A 24 18.83 -7.39 -7.79
N ALA A 25 19.01 -7.89 -6.56
CA ALA A 25 20.18 -8.68 -6.20
C ALA A 25 20.28 -9.96 -7.06
N ALA A 26 19.19 -10.73 -7.16
CA ALA A 26 19.17 -11.93 -7.98
C ALA A 26 19.43 -11.63 -9.46
N MET A 27 18.84 -10.57 -10.01
CA MET A 27 19.05 -10.18 -11.41
C MET A 27 20.51 -9.80 -11.70
N SER A 28 21.19 -9.15 -10.76
CA SER A 28 22.62 -8.84 -10.88
C SER A 28 23.46 -10.11 -10.97
N ASP A 29 23.12 -11.13 -10.17
CA ASP A 29 23.82 -12.41 -10.18
C ASP A 29 23.50 -13.22 -11.47
N PHE A 30 22.24 -13.20 -11.93
CA PHE A 30 21.81 -13.96 -13.12
C PHE A 30 22.27 -13.36 -14.46
N GLN A 31 22.51 -12.05 -14.53
CA GLN A 31 23.05 -11.43 -15.75
C GLN A 31 24.46 -11.93 -16.07
N ALA A 32 25.19 -12.45 -15.08
CA ALA A 32 26.49 -13.10 -15.25
C ALA A 32 26.38 -14.52 -15.84
N ASP A 33 25.28 -15.24 -15.59
CA ASP A 33 25.08 -16.64 -15.98
C ASP A 33 24.36 -16.84 -17.33
N GLY A 34 23.88 -15.76 -17.97
CA GLY A 34 23.35 -15.80 -19.35
C GLY A 34 21.90 -16.30 -19.52
N VAL A 35 21.15 -16.54 -18.45
CA VAL A 35 19.76 -17.06 -18.47
C VAL A 35 18.69 -15.94 -18.48
N SER A 36 19.07 -14.75 -18.95
CA SER A 36 18.37 -13.46 -18.73
C SER A 36 16.90 -13.44 -19.19
N ASP A 37 16.56 -14.10 -20.30
CA ASP A 37 15.23 -13.95 -20.94
C ASP A 37 14.10 -14.63 -20.13
N GLN A 38 14.34 -15.80 -19.55
CA GLN A 38 13.33 -16.48 -18.72
C GLN A 38 13.07 -15.74 -17.40
N TYR A 39 14.07 -15.01 -16.90
CA TYR A 39 13.94 -14.22 -15.68
C TYR A 39 13.25 -12.88 -15.95
N HIS A 40 13.48 -12.28 -17.12
CA HIS A 40 12.88 -11.02 -17.52
C HIS A 40 11.35 -11.05 -17.51
N ASP A 41 10.73 -12.11 -18.06
CA ASP A 41 9.27 -12.27 -18.08
C ASP A 41 8.67 -12.39 -16.67
N LYS A 42 9.36 -13.10 -15.78
CA LYS A 42 8.93 -13.24 -14.37
C LYS A 42 9.05 -11.91 -13.64
N GLU A 43 10.09 -11.15 -13.93
CA GLU A 43 10.29 -9.84 -13.34
C GLU A 43 9.24 -8.83 -13.82
N LEU A 44 8.94 -8.81 -15.11
CA LEU A 44 7.89 -7.95 -15.66
C LEU A 44 6.52 -8.25 -15.03
N ARG A 45 6.19 -9.54 -14.83
CA ARG A 45 4.97 -9.94 -14.11
C ARG A 45 4.98 -9.48 -12.66
N TRP A 46 6.12 -9.60 -11.98
CA TRP A 46 6.27 -9.12 -10.61
C TRP A 46 6.07 -7.61 -10.51
N GLN A 47 6.73 -6.83 -11.36
CA GLN A 47 6.59 -5.37 -11.38
C GLN A 47 5.14 -4.92 -11.60
N ARG A 48 4.42 -5.58 -12.52
CA ARG A 48 2.99 -5.32 -12.75
C ARG A 48 2.16 -5.58 -11.49
N ALA A 49 2.32 -6.75 -10.86
CA ALA A 49 1.61 -7.09 -9.63
C ALA A 49 1.97 -6.12 -8.49
N ALA A 50 3.23 -5.77 -8.33
CA ALA A 50 3.68 -4.80 -7.33
C ALA A 50 3.06 -3.41 -7.56
N HIS A 51 2.93 -2.98 -8.81
CA HIS A 51 2.26 -1.73 -9.16
C HIS A 51 0.77 -1.75 -8.77
N GLU A 52 0.04 -2.81 -9.11
CA GLU A 52 -1.37 -2.97 -8.74
C GLU A 52 -1.56 -2.95 -7.21
N VAL A 53 -0.71 -3.63 -6.46
CA VAL A 53 -0.76 -3.62 -4.99
C VAL A 53 -0.51 -2.22 -4.43
N ARG A 54 0.46 -1.46 -4.97
CA ARG A 54 0.69 -0.06 -4.59
C ARG A 54 -0.53 0.82 -4.87
N GLN A 55 -1.22 0.60 -5.98
CA GLN A 55 -2.47 1.32 -6.29
C GLN A 55 -3.58 1.00 -5.27
N ILE A 56 -3.73 -0.27 -4.88
CA ILE A 56 -4.69 -0.69 -3.85
C ILE A 56 -4.35 -0.03 -2.50
N ILE A 57 -3.07 -0.01 -2.11
CA ILE A 57 -2.62 0.66 -0.89
C ILE A 57 -2.96 2.15 -0.91
N ASN A 58 -2.71 2.83 -2.03
CA ASN A 58 -3.06 4.25 -2.17
C ASN A 58 -4.57 4.47 -2.07
N LEU A 59 -5.37 3.63 -2.73
CA LEU A 59 -6.84 3.71 -2.63
C LEU A 59 -7.33 3.49 -1.19
N LEU A 60 -6.76 2.53 -0.48
CA LEU A 60 -7.08 2.27 0.93
C LEU A 60 -6.73 3.48 1.80
N ARG A 61 -5.54 4.07 1.62
CA ARG A 61 -5.10 5.27 2.34
C ARG A 61 -6.06 6.44 2.12
N THR A 62 -6.37 6.76 0.86
CA THR A 62 -7.31 7.84 0.53
C THR A 62 -8.72 7.57 1.06
N THR A 63 -9.17 6.31 1.02
CA THR A 63 -10.48 5.93 1.57
C THR A 63 -10.53 6.11 3.08
N MET A 64 -9.47 5.75 3.78
CA MET A 64 -9.35 5.97 5.23
C MET A 64 -9.31 7.46 5.57
N GLU A 65 -8.50 8.26 4.89
CA GLU A 65 -8.44 9.72 5.06
C GLU A 65 -9.82 10.38 4.86
N LYS A 66 -10.55 9.94 3.82
CA LYS A 66 -11.91 10.43 3.56
C LYS A 66 -12.90 10.01 4.64
N ASN A 67 -12.78 8.79 5.16
CA ASN A 67 -13.64 8.30 6.23
C ASN A 67 -13.37 9.07 7.53
N ASP A 68 -12.10 9.32 7.87
CA ASP A 68 -11.70 10.12 9.03
C ASP A 68 -12.22 11.55 8.95
N GLY A 69 -12.06 12.22 7.80
CA GLY A 69 -12.62 13.56 7.59
C GLY A 69 -14.15 13.60 7.73
N THR A 70 -14.83 12.56 7.26
CA THR A 70 -16.30 12.43 7.37
C THR A 70 -16.73 12.17 8.81
N ALA A 71 -16.01 11.31 9.54
CA ALA A 71 -16.27 11.01 10.94
C ALA A 71 -16.03 12.25 11.82
N GLN A 72 -14.92 12.96 11.63
CA GLN A 72 -14.64 14.22 12.35
C GLN A 72 -15.69 15.29 12.05
N SER A 73 -16.07 15.48 10.78
CA SER A 73 -17.13 16.44 10.42
C SER A 73 -18.47 16.08 11.06
N THR A 74 -18.81 14.79 11.08
CA THR A 74 -20.03 14.29 11.73
C THR A 74 -19.99 14.52 13.24
N LEU A 75 -18.84 14.25 13.88
CA LEU A 75 -18.63 14.49 15.32
C LEU A 75 -18.70 15.98 15.66
N ALA A 76 -18.11 16.85 14.84
CA ALA A 76 -18.18 18.29 15.01
C ALA A 76 -19.62 18.81 14.87
N LYS A 77 -20.38 18.31 13.88
CA LYS A 77 -21.81 18.61 13.72
C LYS A 77 -22.64 18.12 14.90
N ALA A 78 -22.38 16.90 15.37
CA ALA A 78 -23.07 16.32 16.52
C ALA A 78 -22.79 17.12 17.80
N LYS A 79 -21.53 17.53 18.02
CA LYS A 79 -21.14 18.39 19.13
C LYS A 79 -21.82 19.76 19.05
N ALA A 80 -21.80 20.41 17.89
CA ALA A 80 -22.48 21.70 17.68
C ALA A 80 -24.00 21.61 17.91
N ALA A 81 -24.64 20.50 17.53
CA ALA A 81 -26.06 20.28 17.79
C ALA A 81 -26.35 20.07 19.29
N VAL A 82 -25.47 19.39 20.03
CA VAL A 82 -25.58 19.23 21.48
C VAL A 82 -25.35 20.56 22.21
N ASP A 83 -24.34 21.33 21.82
CA ASP A 83 -24.02 22.63 22.42
C ASP A 83 -25.14 23.67 22.17
N GLY A 84 -25.94 23.51 21.11
CA GLY A 84 -27.12 24.35 20.85
C GLY A 84 -28.40 23.94 21.59
N ILE A 85 -28.40 22.80 22.29
CA ILE A 85 -29.53 22.30 23.10
C ILE A 85 -29.38 22.69 24.59
N GLY A 86 -28.16 23.04 25.04
CA GLY A 86 -27.86 23.54 26.39
C GLY A 86 -27.91 25.06 26.50
#